data_AF-A0A7C5ZVY6-F1
#
_entry.id   AF-A0A7C5ZVY6-F1
#
_cell.length_a   1.000
_cell.length_b   1.000
_cell.length_c   1.000
_cell.angle_alpha   90.00
_cell.angle_beta   90.00
_cell.angle_gamma   90.00
#
_symmetry.space_group_name_H-M   'P 1'
#
loop_
_entity.id
_entity.type
_entity.pdbx_description
1 polymer ?
#
loop_
_entity_poly.entity_id
_entity_poly.type
_entity_poly.pdbx_seq_one_letter_code
_entity_poly.pdbx_strand_id
1 'polypeptide(L)' 'MKVKEQLDQLRQMSIEELSDQADALRESLFRLKFRKSLGVGDVLKDIRREKRTLARVYTVLSEKSGTQNKGRRK' A
#
# COMPACT_ATOMS: atom_id res chain seq x y z
N MET A 1 -6.57 7.76 11.53
CA MET A 1 -6.84 7.84 10.08
C MET A 1 -8.01 6.93 9.76
N LYS A 2 -9.17 7.47 9.42
CA LYS A 2 -10.28 6.64 8.96
C LYS A 2 -9.90 6.08 7.59
N VAL A 3 -10.26 4.82 7.32
CA VAL A 3 -9.91 4.13 6.06
C VAL A 3 -10.43 4.87 4.83
N LYS A 4 -11.56 5.59 4.96
CA LYS A 4 -12.16 6.41 3.90
C LYS A 4 -11.27 7.58 3.47
N GLU A 5 -10.78 8.37 4.43
CA GLU A 5 -9.94 9.54 4.16
C GLU A 5 -8.67 9.17 3.39
N GLN A 6 -8.07 8.02 3.73
CA GLN A 6 -6.89 7.51 3.01
C GLN A 6 -7.21 7.13 1.56
N LEU A 7 -8.38 6.56 1.30
CA LEU A 7 -8.80 6.19 -0.06
C LEU A 7 -9.10 7.42 -0.91
N ASP A 8 -9.73 8.43 -0.33
CA ASP A 8 -10.05 9.67 -1.03
C ASP A 8 -8.77 10.44 -1.40
N GLN A 9 -7.79 10.48 -0.50
CA GLN A 9 -6.44 11.01 -0.79
C GLN A 9 -5.75 10.24 -1.90
N LEU A 10 -5.75 8.90 -1.85
CA LEU A 10 -5.19 8.03 -2.90
C LEU A 10 -5.81 8.30 -4.27
N ARG A 11 -7.12 8.60 -4.33
CA ARG A 11 -7.81 8.90 -5.59
C ARG A 11 -7.49 10.28 -6.13
N GLN A 12 -7.13 11.25 -5.28
CA GLN A 12 -6.77 12.60 -5.71
C GLN A 12 -5.36 12.69 -6.29
N MET A 13 -4.42 11.85 -5.84
CA MET A 13 -3.02 11.87 -6.29
C MET A 13 -2.81 11.39 -7.73
N SER A 14 -1.79 11.89 -8.42
CA SER A 14 -1.47 11.51 -9.80
C SER A 14 -0.97 10.05 -9.92
N ILE A 15 -0.86 9.53 -11.14
CA ILE A 15 -0.34 8.16 -11.38
C ILE A 15 1.13 8.05 -10.93
N GLU A 16 1.92 9.11 -11.16
CA GLU A 16 3.32 9.19 -10.76
C GLU A 16 3.44 9.22 -9.23
N GLU A 17 2.67 10.09 -8.56
CA GLU A 17 2.64 10.17 -7.09
C GLU A 17 2.22 8.86 -6.43
N LEU A 18 1.27 8.14 -7.03
CA LEU A 18 0.87 6.82 -6.56
C LEU A 18 1.97 5.76 -6.72
N SER A 19 2.77 5.86 -7.79
CA SER A 19 3.94 5.00 -7.98
C SER A 19 5.00 5.27 -6.91
N ASP A 20 5.33 6.55 -6.70
CA ASP A 20 6.31 6.97 -5.68
C ASP A 20 5.87 6.54 -4.28
N GLN A 21 4.58 6.66 -3.97
CA GLN A 21 4.04 6.14 -2.72
C GLN A 21 4.12 4.62 -2.61
N ALA A 22 3.91 3.89 -3.70
CA ALA A 22 4.04 2.44 -3.69
C ALA A 22 5.49 2.02 -3.36
N ASP A 23 6.48 2.73 -3.91
CA ASP A 23 7.89 2.46 -3.65
C ASP A 23 8.31 2.88 -2.23
N ALA A 24 7.83 4.02 -1.73
CA ALA A 24 8.02 4.40 -0.33
C ALA A 24 7.43 3.38 0.65
N LEU A 25 6.23 2.85 0.36
CA LEU A 25 5.59 1.81 1.16
C LEU A 25 6.33 0.47 1.08
N ARG A 26 6.92 0.14 -0.06
CA ARG A 26 7.79 -1.05 -0.20
C ARG A 26 9.03 -0.93 0.66
N GLU A 27 9.66 0.24 0.68
CA GLU A 27 10.84 0.47 1.52
C GLU A 27 10.48 0.42 3.01
N SER A 28 9.36 1.01 3.43
CA SER A 28 8.85 0.88 4.80
C SER A 28 8.61 -0.58 5.18
N LEU A 29 7.96 -1.34 4.29
CA LEU A 29 7.73 -2.77 4.49
C LEU A 29 9.03 -3.56 4.61
N PHE A 30 10.07 -3.21 3.84
CA PHE A 30 11.38 -3.82 3.95
C PHE A 30 11.98 -3.56 5.33
N ARG A 31 11.96 -2.31 5.80
CA ARG A 31 12.46 -1.92 7.13
C ARG A 31 11.69 -2.61 8.25
N LEU A 32 10.36 -2.71 8.15
CA LEU A 32 9.55 -3.42 9.15
C LEU A 32 9.81 -4.93 9.15
N LYS A 33 9.98 -5.55 7.98
CA LYS A 33 10.37 -6.97 7.88
C LYS A 33 11.76 -7.20 8.46
N PHE A 34 12.70 -6.29 8.23
CA PHE A 34 14.04 -6.34 8.78
C PHE A 34 14.02 -6.22 10.31
N ARG A 35 13.24 -5.27 10.85
CA ARG A 35 13.04 -5.15 12.30
C ARG A 35 12.41 -6.41 12.89
N LYS A 36 11.45 -7.00 12.17
CA LYS A 36 10.82 -8.28 12.56
C LYS A 36 11.85 -9.42 12.58
N SER A 37 12.73 -9.54 11.59
CA SER A 37 13.76 -10.59 11.57
C SER A 37 14.79 -10.43 12.69
N LEU A 38 15.06 -9.20 13.12
CA LEU A 38 15.89 -8.92 14.29
C LEU A 38 15.20 -9.21 15.63
N GLY A 39 13.91 -9.56 15.62
CA GLY A 39 13.13 -9.84 16.84
C GLY A 39 12.80 -8.59 17.68
N VAL A 40 12.95 -7.40 17.10
CA VAL A 40 12.78 -6.13 17.84
C VAL A 40 11.34 -5.63 17.72
N GLY A 41 10.57 -5.78 18.79
CA GLY A 41 9.25 -5.16 18.96
C GLY A 41 8.10 -5.79 18.16
N ASP A 42 6.88 -5.35 18.47
CA ASP A 42 5.65 -5.88 17.85
C ASP A 42 5.31 -5.15 16.53
N VAL A 43 6.07 -5.45 15.48
CA VAL A 43 5.90 -4.88 14.13
C VAL A 43 4.84 -5.59 13.27
N LEU A 44 4.23 -6.67 13.76
CA LEU A 44 3.27 -7.47 12.98
C LEU A 44 2.03 -6.68 12.57
N LYS A 45 1.54 -5.81 13.46
CA LYS A 45 0.37 -4.96 13.20
C LYS A 45 0.68 -3.93 12.11
N ASP A 46 1.86 -3.31 12.17
CA ASP A 46 2.29 -2.31 11.20
C ASP A 46 2.52 -2.91 9.82
N ILE A 47 3.17 -4.09 9.75
CA ILE A 47 3.36 -4.82 8.49
C ILE A 47 2.00 -5.13 7.83
N ARG A 48 1.01 -5.57 8.62
CA ARG A 48 -0.35 -5.84 8.10
C ARG A 48 -1.03 -4.58 7.61
N ARG A 49 -0.86 -3.45 8.30
CA ARG A 49 -1.41 -2.15 7.92
C ARG A 49 -0.79 -1.66 6.62
N GLU A 50 0.53 -1.63 6.51
CA GLU A 50 1.25 -1.18 5.31
C GLU A 50 0.96 -2.06 4.10
N LYS A 51 0.91 -3.39 4.26
CA LYS A 51 0.51 -4.29 3.17
C LYS A 51 -0.88 -3.96 2.62
N ARG A 52 -1.85 -3.65 3.50
CA ARG A 52 -3.20 -3.25 3.07
C ARG A 52 -3.19 -1.89 2.37
N THR A 53 -2.42 -0.93 2.86
CA THR A 53 -2.26 0.37 2.20
C THR A 53 -1.66 0.21 0.81
N LEU A 54 -0.58 -0.57 0.67
CA LEU A 54 0.05 -0.86 -0.61
C LEU A 54 -0.92 -1.53 -1.60
N ALA A 55 -1.71 -2.50 -1.14
CA ALA A 55 -2.73 -3.13 -1.99
C ALA A 55 -3.79 -2.14 -2.49
N ARG A 56 -4.17 -1.14 -1.67
CA ARG A 56 -5.11 -0.08 -2.08
C ARG A 56 -4.49 0.86 -3.10
N VAL A 57 -3.23 1.25 -2.94
CA VAL A 57 -2.48 2.05 -3.91
C VAL A 57 -2.48 1.36 -5.27
N TYR A 58 -2.14 0.06 -5.32
CA TYR A 58 -2.19 -0.70 -6.57
C TYR A 58 -3.60 -0.82 -7.15
N THR A 59 -4.62 -0.93 -6.30
CA THR A 59 -6.01 -0.95 -6.76
C THR A 59 -6.35 0.37 -7.45
N VAL A 60 -6.02 1.51 -6.84
CA VAL A 60 -6.28 2.84 -7.41
C VAL A 60 -5.46 3.08 -8.68
N LEU A 61 -4.19 2.65 -8.72
CA LEU A 61 -3.36 2.69 -9.93
C LEU A 61 -3.98 1.88 -11.08
N SER A 62 -4.52 0.69 -10.78
CA SER A 62 -5.22 -0.14 -11.77
C SER A 62 -6.53 0.51 -12.23
N GLU A 63 -7.29 1.11 -11.30
CA GLU A 63 -8.51 1.88 -11.60
C GLU A 63 -8.20 3.07 -12.52
N LYS A 64 -7.11 3.81 -12.27
CA LYS A 64 -6.70 4.98 -13.08
C LYS A 64 -6.08 4.63 -14.42
N SER A 65 -5.29 3.56 -14.51
CA SER A 65 -4.66 3.11 -15.76
C SER A 65 -5.64 2.43 -16.73
N GLY A 66 -6.91 2.28 -16.36
CA GLY A 66 -7.94 1.67 -17.22
C GLY A 66 -7.73 0.17 -17.46
N THR A 67 -6.70 -0.44 -16.85
CA THR A 67 -6.49 -1.88 -16.87
C THR A 67 -7.49 -2.52 -15.91
N GLN A 68 -8.72 -2.78 -16.40
CA GLN A 68 -9.73 -3.52 -15.66
C GLN A 68 -9.26 -4.97 -15.44
N ASN A 69 -8.41 -5.19 -14.45
CA ASN A 69 -8.10 -6.53 -13.99
C ASN A 69 -9.23 -7.03 -13.07
N LYS A 70 -10.39 -7.32 -13.67
CA LYS A 70 -11.53 -8.00 -13.04
C LYS A 70 -11.24 -9.49 -12.73
N GLY A 71 -9.99 -9.96 -12.84
CA GLY A 71 -9.65 -11.37 -12.97
C GLY A 71 -9.11 -12.10 -11.75
N ARG A 72 -9.09 -11.53 -10.54
CA ARG A 72 -8.41 -12.21 -9.40
C ARG A 72 -9.20 -12.28 -8.09
N ARG A 73 -10.53 -12.38 -8.18
CA ARG A 73 -11.38 -12.90 -7.11
C ARG A 73 -11.83 -14.32 -7.51
N LYS A 74 -10.97 -15.31 -7.26
CA LYS A 74 -11.37 -16.70 -7.08
C LYS A 74 -10.87 -17.13 -5.70
#